data_AF-A0A377DMD8-F1
#
_entry.id   AF-A0A377DMD8-F1
#
_cell.length_a   1.000
_cell.length_b   1.000
_cell.length_c   1.000
_cell.angle_alpha   90.00
_cell.angle_beta   90.00
_cell.angle_gamma   90.00
#
_symmetry.space_group_name_H-M   'P 1'
#
loop_
_entity.id
_entity.type
_entity.pdbx_description
1 polymer ?
#
loop_
_entity_poly.entity_id
_entity_poly.type
_entity_poly.pdbx_seq_one_letter_code
_entity_poly.pdbx_strand_id
1 'polypeptide(L)'
;MLRVYHSNRLDVLEALMEFLLSNANGWTILFEPEMILVQSTGMAQWLQMTLSQKFGIAANIDFPLPASFIWDMFRPGVTGKSPKRAPLTNRA
;
A
#
# COMPACT_ATOMS: atom_id res chain seq x y z
N MET A 1 14.00 -7.54 4.12
CA MET A 1 14.74 -6.44 4.79
C MET A 1 13.81 -5.26 4.93
N LEU A 2 13.57 -4.75 6.15
CA LEU A 2 12.80 -3.52 6.34
C LEU A 2 13.71 -2.33 6.03
N ARG A 3 13.33 -1.50 5.06
CA ARG A 3 14.05 -0.27 4.71
C ARG A 3 13.24 0.93 5.18
N VAL A 4 13.89 1.86 5.87
CA VAL A 4 13.26 3.09 6.37
C VAL A 4 13.93 4.28 5.70
N TYR A 5 13.15 5.04 4.95
CA TYR A 5 13.60 6.22 4.23
C TYR A 5 13.07 7.47 4.93
N HIS A 6 13.95 8.41 5.24
CA HIS A 6 13.60 9.65 5.90
C HIS A 6 13.82 10.84 4.95
N SER A 7 12.87 11.75 4.93
CA SER A 7 12.96 13.03 4.23
C SER A 7 12.01 14.02 4.90
N ASN A 8 12.37 15.30 4.87
CA ASN A 8 11.49 16.40 5.27
C ASN A 8 10.61 16.90 4.12
N ARG A 9 10.78 16.33 2.92
CA ARG A 9 10.12 16.70 1.69
C ARG A 9 9.39 15.50 1.12
N LEU A 10 8.08 15.63 0.96
CA LEU A 10 7.22 14.55 0.48
C LEU A 10 7.54 14.18 -0.97
N ASP A 11 7.85 15.18 -1.80
CA ASP A 11 8.24 15.03 -3.21
C ASP A 11 9.49 14.14 -3.39
N VAL A 12 10.40 14.15 -2.40
CA VAL A 12 11.58 13.26 -2.42
C VAL A 12 11.20 11.82 -2.12
N LEU A 13 10.30 11.58 -1.16
CA LEU A 13 9.83 10.23 -0.83
C LEU A 13 8.97 9.65 -1.95
N GLU A 14 8.18 10.51 -2.60
CA GLU A 14 7.41 10.20 -3.79
C GLU A 14 8.33 9.78 -4.94
N ALA A 15 9.32 10.60 -5.31
CA ALA A 15 10.27 10.27 -6.36
C ALA A 15 11.06 8.99 -6.07
N LEU A 16 11.39 8.75 -4.80
CA LEU A 16 12.00 7.49 -4.37
C LEU A 16 11.05 6.31 -4.55
N MET A 17 9.79 6.44 -4.16
CA MET A 17 8.78 5.40 -4.35
C MET A 17 8.60 5.08 -5.83
N GLU A 18 8.49 6.09 -6.69
CA GLU A 18 8.43 5.92 -8.15
C GLU A 18 9.65 5.15 -8.68
N PHE A 19 10.84 5.50 -8.21
CA PHE A 19 12.08 4.82 -8.58
C PHE A 19 12.06 3.35 -8.13
N LEU A 20 11.58 3.07 -6.91
CA LEU A 20 11.48 1.70 -6.39
C LEU A 20 10.48 0.87 -7.20
N LEU A 21 9.31 1.44 -7.53
CA LEU A 21 8.29 0.77 -8.35
C LEU A 21 8.79 0.49 -9.77
N SER A 22 9.52 1.43 -10.37
CA SER A 22 10.08 1.28 -11.73
C SER A 22 11.16 0.19 -11.80
N ASN A 23 11.91 -0.02 -10.71
CA ASN A 23 13.01 -0.97 -10.62
C ASN A 23 12.64 -2.27 -9.89
N ALA A 24 11.37 -2.45 -9.55
CA ALA A 24 10.88 -3.69 -8.97
C ALA A 24 10.97 -4.80 -10.04
N ASN A 25 12.09 -5.51 -10.05
CA ASN A 25 12.32 -6.64 -10.94
C ASN A 25 11.38 -7.80 -10.57
N GLY A 26 10.33 -7.98 -11.36
CA GLY A 26 9.57 -9.22 -11.44
C GLY A 26 8.29 -9.23 -10.61
N TRP A 27 7.20 -8.81 -11.24
CA TRP A 27 5.86 -9.28 -10.91
C TRP A 27 5.88 -10.82 -10.98
N THR A 28 6.03 -11.47 -9.84
CA THR A 28 6.15 -12.93 -9.78
C THR A 28 4.81 -13.59 -10.03
N ILE A 29 3.71 -12.85 -9.84
CA ILE A 29 2.33 -13.31 -9.97
C ILE A 29 1.53 -12.33 -10.83
N LEU A 30 0.79 -12.87 -11.81
CA LEU A 30 -0.11 -12.08 -12.66
C LEU A 30 -1.23 -11.46 -11.82
N PHE A 31 -1.47 -10.15 -12.01
CA PHE A 31 -2.51 -9.36 -11.32
C PHE A 31 -2.34 -9.21 -9.80
N GLU A 32 -1.17 -9.50 -9.23
CA GLU A 32 -0.90 -9.13 -7.84
C GLU A 32 -0.94 -7.59 -7.71
N PRO A 33 -1.78 -7.04 -6.81
CA PRO A 33 -1.87 -5.60 -6.65
C PRO A 33 -0.61 -5.06 -5.98
N GLU A 34 -0.16 -3.90 -6.43
CA GLU A 34 0.87 -3.15 -5.71
C GLU A 34 0.27 -2.65 -4.39
N MET A 35 0.98 -2.83 -3.28
CA MET A 35 0.42 -2.50 -1.97
C MET A 35 1.13 -1.30 -1.35
N ILE A 36 0.39 -0.21 -1.15
CA ILE A 36 0.90 1.03 -0.58
C ILE A 36 0.08 1.41 0.64
N LEU A 37 0.63 1.20 1.83
CA LEU A 37 -0.04 1.59 3.08
C LEU A 37 -0.16 3.11 3.18
N VAL A 38 -1.36 3.59 3.49
CA VAL A 38 -1.66 5.02 3.64
C VAL A 38 -2.34 5.32 4.96
N GLN A 39 -2.21 6.53 5.46
CA GLN A 39 -2.88 6.94 6.71
C GLN A 39 -4.27 7.52 6.49
N SER A 40 -4.61 7.94 5.28
CA SER A 40 -5.88 8.57 4.96
C SER A 40 -6.27 8.33 3.51
N THR A 41 -7.56 8.50 3.23
CA THR A 41 -8.11 8.44 1.86
C THR A 41 -7.57 9.55 0.97
N GLY A 42 -7.31 10.74 1.52
CA GLY A 42 -6.70 11.85 0.79
C GLY A 42 -5.30 11.52 0.27
N MET A 43 -4.50 10.81 1.08
CA MET A 43 -3.18 10.35 0.65
C MET A 43 -3.28 9.32 -0.49
N ALA A 44 -4.25 8.39 -0.41
CA ALA A 44 -4.49 7.43 -1.49
C ALA A 44 -4.83 8.13 -2.81
N GLN A 45 -5.76 9.09 -2.77
CA GLN A 45 -6.17 9.85 -3.95
C GLN A 45 -5.02 10.67 -4.54
N TRP A 46 -4.24 11.34 -3.69
CA TRP A 46 -3.06 12.09 -4.12
C TRP A 46 -2.04 11.16 -4.80
N LEU A 47 -1.70 10.03 -4.18
CA LEU A 47 -0.79 9.05 -4.77
C LEU A 47 -1.30 8.49 -6.11
N GLN A 48 -2.60 8.18 -6.22
CA GLN A 48 -3.19 7.72 -7.49
C GLN A 48 -2.99 8.74 -8.61
N MET A 49 -3.29 10.01 -8.34
CA MET A 49 -3.12 11.09 -9.33
C MET A 49 -1.65 11.25 -9.71
N THR A 50 -0.77 11.36 -8.71
CA THR A 50 0.66 11.53 -8.91
C THR A 50 1.29 10.39 -9.71
N LEU A 51 1.03 9.14 -9.31
CA LEU A 51 1.53 7.96 -10.03
C LEU A 51 0.97 7.90 -11.46
N SER A 52 -0.31 8.26 -11.66
CA SER A 52 -0.89 8.29 -13.01
C SER A 52 -0.25 9.35 -13.90
N GLN A 53 0.15 10.50 -13.35
CA GLN A 53 0.87 11.53 -14.10
C GLN A 53 2.27 11.05 -14.50
N LYS A 54 2.94 10.28 -13.63
CA LYS A 54 4.29 9.78 -13.89
C LYS A 54 4.32 8.60 -14.87
N PHE A 55 3.45 7.62 -14.65
CA PHE A 55 3.43 6.34 -15.39
C PHE A 55 2.40 6.30 -16.53
N GLY A 56 1.57 7.34 -16.67
CA GLY A 56 0.44 7.40 -17.61
C GLY A 56 -0.83 6.69 -17.10
N ILE A 57 -0.70 5.78 -16.14
CA ILE A 57 -1.81 5.07 -15.50
C ILE A 57 -1.41 4.66 -14.07
N ALA A 58 -2.36 4.72 -13.14
CA ALA A 58 -2.26 4.11 -11.82
C ALA A 58 -3.42 3.13 -11.65
N ALA A 59 -3.13 1.83 -11.73
CA ALA A 59 -4.13 0.77 -11.69
C ALA A 59 -3.60 -0.44 -10.90
N ASN A 60 -4.52 -1.27 -10.38
CA ASN A 60 -4.19 -2.45 -9.58
C ASN A 60 -3.29 -2.12 -8.37
N ILE A 61 -3.62 -1.05 -7.65
CA ILE A 61 -2.91 -0.62 -6.43
C ILE A 61 -3.89 -0.65 -5.26
N ASP A 62 -3.52 -1.34 -4.19
CA ASP A 62 -4.26 -1.38 -2.93
C ASP A 62 -3.69 -0.36 -1.94
N PHE A 63 -4.59 0.41 -1.33
CA PHE A 63 -4.27 1.44 -0.34
C PHE A 63 -4.85 1.12 1.04
N PRO A 64 -4.36 0.07 1.73
CA PRO A 64 -4.86 -0.29 3.05
C PRO A 64 -4.39 0.70 4.12
N LEU A 65 -5.24 0.91 5.13
CA LEU A 65 -4.82 1.54 6.38
C LEU A 65 -3.89 0.58 7.15
N PRO A 66 -2.94 1.09 7.96
CA PRO A 66 -2.02 0.24 8.72
C PRO A 66 -2.73 -0.82 9.57
N ALA A 67 -3.80 -0.46 10.26
CA ALA A 67 -4.55 -1.40 11.10
C ALA A 67 -5.17 -2.56 10.27
N SER A 68 -5.74 -2.24 9.11
CA SER A 68 -6.33 -3.24 8.20
C SER A 68 -5.27 -4.15 7.60
N PHE A 69 -4.13 -3.58 7.18
CA PHE A 69 -3.01 -4.35 6.66
C PHE A 69 -2.47 -5.35 7.70
N ILE A 70 -2.26 -4.88 8.93
CA ILE A 70 -1.79 -5.74 10.03
C ILE A 70 -2.79 -6.86 10.32
N TRP A 71 -4.10 -6.56 10.36
CA TRP A 71 -5.13 -7.59 10.52
C TRP A 71 -5.06 -8.63 9.39
N ASP A 72 -4.94 -8.18 8.16
CA ASP A 72 -4.90 -9.03 6.97
C ASP A 72 -3.70 -9.98 6.99
N MET A 73 -2.56 -9.52 7.49
CA MET A 73 -1.36 -10.33 7.71
C MET A 73 -1.53 -11.40 8.80
N PHE A 74 -2.40 -11.19 9.79
CA PHE A 74 -2.66 -12.16 10.87
C PHE A 74 -3.66 -13.27 10.49
N ARG A 75 -4.48 -13.06 9.45
CA ARG A 75 -5.50 -14.04 9.01
C ARG A 75 -4.97 -15.39 8.48
N PRO A 76 -3.82 -15.51 7.78
CA PRO A 76 -3.49 -16.73 7.02
C PRO A 76 -3.20 -18.00 7.84
N GLY A 77 -3.19 -17.96 9.18
CA GLY A 77 -2.89 -19.12 10.03
C GLY A 77 -3.91 -19.42 11.14
N VAL A 78 -4.92 -18.58 11.36
CA VAL A 78 -5.85 -18.72 12.49
C VAL A 78 -7.12 -19.45 12.01
N THR A 79 -7.01 -20.78 11.94
CA THR A 79 -8.09 -21.77 11.93
C THR A 79 -9.40 -21.35 11.23
N GLY A 80 -9.42 -21.19 9.90
CA GLY A 80 -10.61 -21.24 9.01
C GLY A 80 -11.85 -20.39 9.34
N LYS A 81 -11.85 -19.60 10.42
CA LYS A 81 -13.01 -18.93 11.02
C LYS A 81 -12.70 -17.48 11.42
N SER A 82 -11.54 -16.97 11.02
CA SER A 82 -11.17 -15.59 11.33
C SER A 82 -12.05 -14.61 10.53
N PRO A 83 -12.71 -13.64 11.19
CA PRO A 83 -13.58 -12.70 10.51
C PRO A 83 -12.79 -11.84 9.53
N LYS A 84 -13.41 -11.53 8.38
CA LYS A 84 -12.80 -10.69 7.34
C LYS A 84 -12.40 -9.30 7.85
N ARG A 85 -13.02 -8.84 8.94
CA ARG A 85 -12.75 -7.56 9.62
C ARG A 85 -12.32 -7.80 11.06
N ALA A 86 -11.46 -6.93 11.58
CA ALA A 86 -11.05 -6.97 12.97
C ALA A 86 -12.27 -6.72 13.90
N PRO A 87 -12.51 -7.58 14.90
CA PRO A 87 -13.67 -7.46 15.80
C PRO A 87 -13.74 -6.14 16.58
N LEU A 88 -12.57 -5.52 16.83
CA LEU A 88 -12.43 -4.30 17.62
C LEU A 88 -12.22 -3.04 16.75
N THR A 89 -12.69 -3.06 15.50
CA THR A 89 -12.58 -1.88 14.62
C THR A 89 -13.46 -0.75 15.17
N ASN A 90 -12.85 0.32 15.68
CA ASN A 90 -13.57 1.48 16.17
C ASN A 90 -14.24 2.20 14.99
N ARG A 91 -15.57 2.31 15.02
CA ARG A 91 -16.32 3.11 14.05
C ARG A 91 -16.32 4.55 14.54
N ALA A 92 -15.51 5.38 13.91
CA ALA A 92 -15.73 6.82 13.83
C ALA A 92 -15.96 7.16 12.35
#